data_AF-A0A350LMG4-F1
#
_entry.id   AF-A0A350LMG4-F1
#
_cell.length_a   1.000
_cell.length_b   1.000
_cell.length_c   1.000
_cell.angle_alpha   90.00
_cell.angle_beta   90.00
_cell.angle_gamma   90.00
#
_symmetry.space_group_name_H-M   'P 1'
#
loop_
_entity.id
_entity.type
_entity.pdbx_description
1 polymer ?
#
loop_
_entity_poly.entity_id
_entity_poly.type
_entity_poly.pdbx_seq_one_letter_code
_entity_poly.pdbx_strand_id
1 'polypeptide(L)'
;IANLPGWVIGLVAAGGLAAALSTAAGLLLAISSAVSHDLIKGRFSPNISEKGELLSARIAMAAAIVVATYLGLNPPGFAAQTVALAFGLAAASIFPALMM
;
A
#
# COMPACT_ATOMS: atom_id res chain seq x y z
N ILE A 1 31.61 6.78 3.04
CA ILE A 1 30.29 6.67 3.69
C ILE A 1 30.50 6.07 5.09
N ALA A 2 30.29 6.88 6.14
CA ALA A 2 30.30 6.58 7.57
C ALA A 2 31.51 5.86 8.25
N ASN A 3 32.55 5.36 7.55
CA ASN A 3 33.68 4.63 8.17
C ASN A 3 33.24 3.42 9.04
N LEU A 4 32.04 2.89 8.79
CA LEU A 4 31.47 1.79 9.54
C LEU A 4 31.96 0.44 9.00
N PRO A 5 32.05 -0.60 9.86
CA PRO A 5 32.34 -1.96 9.42
C PRO A 5 31.33 -2.46 8.38
N GLY A 6 31.78 -3.25 7.40
CA GLY A 6 30.93 -3.75 6.31
C GLY A 6 29.69 -4.51 6.78
N TRP A 7 29.76 -5.20 7.93
CA TRP A 7 28.60 -5.90 8.50
C TRP A 7 27.50 -4.94 8.98
N VAL A 8 27.86 -3.75 9.51
CA VAL A 8 26.90 -2.73 9.93
C VAL A 8 26.17 -2.16 8.71
N ILE A 9 26.92 -1.88 7.65
CA ILE A 9 26.36 -1.38 6.40
C ILE A 9 25.40 -2.42 5.80
N GLY A 10 25.79 -3.70 5.82
CA GLY A 10 24.94 -4.81 5.38
C GLY A 10 23.64 -4.90 6.17
N LEU A 11 23.71 -4.84 7.51
CA LEU A 11 22.52 -4.86 8.37
C LEU A 11 21.60 -3.66 8.15
N VAL A 12 22.15 -2.45 8.01
CA VAL A 12 21.36 -1.23 7.78
C VAL A 12 20.68 -1.27 6.41
N ALA A 13 21.39 -1.69 5.37
CA ALA A 13 20.82 -1.83 4.03
C ALA A 13 19.70 -2.88 4.01
N ALA A 14 19.93 -4.04 4.63
CA ALA A 14 18.92 -5.09 4.77
C ALA A 14 17.70 -4.59 5.56
N GLY A 15 17.92 -3.88 6.68
CA GLY A 15 16.87 -3.29 7.49
C GLY A 15 16.03 -2.26 6.73
N GLY A 16 16.67 -1.37 5.97
CA GLY A 16 15.98 -0.37 5.15
C GLY A 16 15.13 -1.00 4.05
N LEU A 17 15.66 -2.00 3.36
CA LEU A 17 14.92 -2.78 2.36
C LEU A 17 13.73 -3.52 3.00
N ALA A 18 13.95 -4.18 4.13
CA ALA A 18 12.90 -4.90 4.84
C ALA A 18 11.77 -3.98 5.30
N ALA A 19 12.10 -2.79 5.81
CA ALA A 19 11.11 -1.79 6.20
C ALA A 19 10.25 -1.33 5.01
N ALA A 20 10.88 -0.94 3.90
CA ALA A 20 10.17 -0.50 2.70
C ALA A 20 9.25 -1.60 2.13
N LEU A 21 9.76 -2.83 2.04
CA LEU A 21 8.99 -3.98 1.53
C LEU A 21 7.83 -4.36 2.44
N SER A 22 8.01 -4.31 3.77
CA SER A 22 6.95 -4.59 4.73
C SER A 22 5.79 -3.59 4.63
N THR A 23 6.10 -2.30 4.53
CA THR A 23 5.08 -1.26 4.32
C THR A 23 4.36 -1.44 2.99
N ALA A 24 5.10 -1.70 1.91
CA ALA A 24 4.51 -1.90 0.59
C ALA A 24 3.55 -3.11 0.58
N ALA A 25 3.96 -4.25 1.15
CA ALA A 25 3.14 -5.44 1.24
C ALA A 25 1.85 -5.20 2.07
N GLY A 26 1.97 -4.52 3.21
CA GLY A 26 0.81 -4.19 4.06
C GLY A 26 -0.20 -3.30 3.34
N LEU A 27 0.25 -2.25 2.65
CA LEU A 27 -0.62 -1.35 1.90
C LEU A 27 -1.29 -2.05 0.70
N LEU A 28 -0.55 -2.89 -0.03
CA LEU A 28 -1.12 -3.67 -1.14
C LEU A 28 -2.21 -4.63 -0.67
N LEU A 29 -2.02 -5.27 0.49
CA LEU A 29 -3.04 -6.14 1.07
C LEU A 29 -4.29 -5.35 1.51
N ALA A 30 -4.09 -4.18 2.12
CA ALA A 30 -5.20 -3.30 2.50
C ALA A 30 -6.00 -2.83 1.28
N ILE A 31 -5.33 -2.38 0.22
CA ILE A 31 -5.97 -1.99 -1.05
C ILE A 31 -6.72 -3.18 -1.64
N SER A 32 -6.08 -4.34 -1.69
CA SER A 32 -6.67 -5.57 -2.22
C SER A 32 -7.96 -5.94 -1.47
N SER A 33 -7.95 -5.89 -0.14
CA SER A 33 -9.12 -6.20 0.69
C SER A 33 -10.23 -5.17 0.52
N ALA A 34 -9.90 -3.88 0.52
CA ALA A 34 -10.89 -2.82 0.33
C ALA A 34 -11.58 -2.93 -1.04
N VAL A 35 -10.84 -3.30 -2.09
CA VAL A 35 -11.43 -3.48 -3.43
C VAL A 35 -12.26 -4.76 -3.51
N SER A 36 -11.76 -5.90 -3.04
CA SER A 36 -12.49 -7.17 -3.16
C SER A 36 -13.69 -7.24 -2.22
N HIS A 37 -13.50 -6.88 -0.96
CA HIS A 37 -14.50 -7.06 0.07
C HIS A 37 -15.43 -5.87 0.17
N ASP A 38 -14.90 -4.65 0.30
CA ASP A 38 -15.75 -3.48 0.57
C ASP A 38 -16.45 -2.99 -0.69
N LEU A 39 -15.72 -2.89 -1.81
CA LEU A 39 -16.30 -2.44 -3.09
C LEU A 39 -17.05 -3.57 -3.80
N ILE A 40 -16.37 -4.66 -4.15
CA ILE A 40 -16.97 -5.70 -5.00
C ILE A 40 -18.04 -6.46 -4.24
N LYS A 41 -17.71 -7.10 -3.12
CA LYS A 41 -18.71 -7.85 -2.34
C LYS A 41 -19.69 -6.92 -1.62
N GLY A 42 -19.22 -5.82 -1.03
CA GLY A 42 -20.08 -4.92 -0.28
C GLY A 42 -21.08 -4.13 -1.13
N ARG A 43 -20.72 -3.73 -2.37
CA ARG A 43 -21.52 -2.78 -3.16
C ARG A 43 -21.94 -3.26 -4.54
N PHE A 44 -21.06 -3.95 -5.28
CA PHE A 44 -21.32 -4.25 -6.70
C PHE A 44 -21.90 -5.64 -6.95
N SER A 45 -21.40 -6.67 -6.26
CA SER A 45 -21.76 -8.06 -6.44
C SER A 45 -21.77 -8.81 -5.09
N PRO A 46 -22.82 -8.63 -4.26
CA PRO A 46 -22.93 -9.21 -2.93
C PRO A 46 -22.89 -10.75 -2.89
N ASN A 47 -23.30 -11.39 -3.97
CA ASN A 47 -23.36 -12.84 -4.08
C ASN A 47 -22.11 -13.45 -4.74
N ILE A 48 -20.97 -12.74 -4.75
CA ILE A 48 -19.73 -13.28 -5.30
C ILE A 48 -19.24 -14.46 -4.45
N SER A 49 -18.79 -15.53 -5.12
CA SER A 49 -18.17 -16.68 -4.45
C SER A 49 -16.80 -16.32 -3.87
N GLU A 50 -16.33 -17.05 -2.85
CA GLU A 50 -14.98 -16.84 -2.29
C GLU A 50 -13.87 -16.93 -3.34
N LYS A 51 -14.01 -17.83 -4.33
CA LYS A 51 -13.05 -17.93 -5.43
C LYS A 51 -13.04 -16.67 -6.30
N GLY A 52 -14.21 -16.08 -6.55
CA GLY A 52 -14.34 -14.83 -7.29
C GLY A 52 -13.80 -13.64 -6.50
N GLU A 53 -14.03 -13.62 -5.20
CA GLU A 53 -13.50 -12.61 -4.28
C GLU A 53 -11.96 -12.65 -4.26
N LEU A 54 -11.36 -13.84 -4.10
CA LEU A 54 -9.90 -14.02 -4.15
C LEU A 54 -9.30 -13.64 -5.52
N LEU A 55 -9.99 -13.93 -6.61
CA LEU A 55 -9.54 -13.53 -7.94
C LEU A 55 -9.56 -12.00 -8.08
N SER A 56 -10.63 -11.35 -7.61
CA SER A 56 -10.75 -9.90 -7.65
C SER A 56 -9.70 -9.19 -6.80
N ALA A 57 -9.39 -9.75 -5.62
CA ALA A 57 -8.31 -9.30 -4.75
C ALA A 57 -6.95 -9.34 -5.47
N ARG A 58 -6.63 -10.46 -6.13
CA ARG A 58 -5.38 -10.61 -6.89
C ARG A 58 -5.30 -9.64 -8.07
N ILE A 59 -6.40 -9.42 -8.79
CA ILE A 59 -6.45 -8.46 -9.90
C ILE A 59 -6.23 -7.03 -9.38
N ALA A 60 -6.89 -6.66 -8.28
CA ALA A 60 -6.71 -5.36 -7.63
C ALA A 60 -5.25 -5.15 -7.19
N MET A 61 -4.64 -6.17 -6.59
CA MET A 61 -3.23 -6.14 -6.20
C MET A 61 -2.30 -5.98 -7.41
N ALA A 62 -2.53 -6.73 -8.49
CA ALA A 62 -1.73 -6.61 -9.72
C ALA A 62 -1.84 -5.21 -10.34
N ALA A 63 -3.07 -4.67 -10.42
CA ALA A 63 -3.29 -3.32 -10.91
C ALA A 63 -2.59 -2.26 -10.03
N ALA A 64 -2.67 -2.39 -8.70
CA ALA A 64 -2.00 -1.51 -7.77
C ALA A 64 -0.47 -1.55 -7.93
N ILE A 65 0.13 -2.74 -8.13
CA ILE A 65 1.57 -2.90 -8.38
C ILE A 65 1.98 -2.19 -9.67
N VAL A 66 1.20 -2.33 -10.75
CA VAL A 66 1.49 -1.66 -12.03
C VAL A 66 1.48 -0.14 -11.88
N VAL A 67 0.45 0.41 -11.22
CA VAL A 67 0.34 1.86 -10.98
C VAL A 67 1.47 2.34 -10.07
N ALA A 68 1.74 1.64 -8.96
CA ALA A 68 2.80 1.99 -8.02
C ALA A 68 4.19 1.95 -8.67
N THR A 69 4.45 0.94 -9.51
CA THR A 69 5.71 0.82 -10.26
C THR A 69 5.86 1.95 -11.26
N TYR A 70 4.79 2.27 -12.00
CA TYR A 70 4.79 3.37 -12.96
C TYR A 70 5.09 4.73 -12.27
N LEU A 71 4.41 5.01 -11.15
CA LEU A 71 4.64 6.23 -10.35
C LEU A 71 6.01 6.21 -9.65
N GLY A 72 6.55 5.05 -9.32
CA GLY A 72 7.90 4.91 -8.76
C GLY A 72 9.00 5.18 -9.78
N LEU A 73 8.80 4.79 -11.04
CA LEU A 73 9.73 5.08 -12.14
C LEU A 73 9.68 6.56 -12.55
N ASN A 74 8.51 7.18 -12.48
CA ASN A 74 8.31 8.61 -12.76
C ASN A 74 7.78 9.32 -11.50
N PRO A 75 8.63 9.54 -10.47
CA PRO A 75 8.17 10.07 -9.19
C PRO A 75 7.61 11.48 -9.36
N PRO A 76 6.35 11.71 -8.98
CA PRO A 76 5.79 13.05 -8.95
C PRO A 76 6.45 13.86 -7.83
N GLY A 77 7.21 14.91 -8.17
CA GLY A 77 7.80 15.85 -7.22
C GLY A 77 8.44 15.21 -5.97
N PHE A 78 8.24 15.82 -4.79
CA PHE A 78 8.67 15.24 -3.51
C PHE A 78 7.71 14.13 -3.06
N ALA A 79 8.16 12.87 -3.08
CA ALA A 79 7.38 11.71 -2.62
C ALA A 79 6.87 11.87 -1.18
N ALA A 80 7.71 12.39 -0.27
CA ALA A 80 7.35 12.60 1.13
C ALA A 80 6.17 13.57 1.31
N GLN A 81 6.12 14.65 0.52
CA GLN A 81 5.01 15.62 0.57
C GLN A 81 3.71 15.01 0.05
N THR A 82 3.79 14.24 -1.03
CA THR A 82 2.63 13.54 -1.59
C THR A 82 2.02 12.56 -0.59
N VAL A 83 2.87 11.80 0.10
CA VAL A 83 2.45 10.88 1.16
C VAL A 83 1.85 11.62 2.36
N ALA A 84 2.48 12.70 2.82
CA ALA A 84 1.98 13.50 3.93
C ALA A 84 0.60 14.09 3.63
N LEU A 85 0.37 14.59 2.41
CA LEU A 85 -0.92 15.10 1.98
C LEU A 85 -1.99 14.00 1.96
N ALA A 86 -1.67 12.84 1.38
CA ALA A 86 -2.60 11.71 1.30
C ALA A 86 -3.05 11.24 2.69
N PHE A 87 -2.11 11.07 3.63
CA PHE A 87 -2.46 10.70 5.01
C PHE A 87 -3.22 11.81 5.75
N GLY A 88 -2.86 13.09 5.54
CA GLY A 88 -3.58 14.21 6.14
C GLY A 88 -5.05 14.27 5.70
N LEU A 89 -5.32 14.08 4.41
CA LEU A 89 -6.67 14.03 3.86
C LEU A 89 -7.46 12.81 4.36
N ALA A 90 -6.81 11.63 4.40
CA ALA A 90 -7.43 10.42 4.93
C ALA A 90 -7.77 10.57 6.42
N ALA A 91 -6.87 11.13 7.22
CA ALA A 91 -7.12 11.40 8.63
C ALA A 91 -8.26 12.41 8.81
N ALA A 92 -8.26 13.53 8.10
CA ALA A 92 -9.31 14.54 8.23
C ALA A 92 -10.70 14.03 7.82
N SER A 93 -10.80 13.10 6.87
CA SER A 93 -12.08 12.57 6.38
C SER A 93 -12.58 11.35 7.17
N ILE A 94 -11.70 10.44 7.59
CA ILE A 94 -12.08 9.18 8.23
C ILE A 94 -12.16 9.32 9.75
N PHE A 95 -11.30 10.14 10.37
CA PHE A 95 -11.20 10.23 11.83
C PHE A 95 -12.50 10.69 12.51
N PRO A 96 -13.27 11.67 11.99
CA PRO A 96 -14.55 12.04 12.59
C PRO A 96 -15.55 10.88 12.65
N ALA A 97 -15.61 10.05 11.61
CA ALA A 97 -16.50 8.90 11.55
C ALA A 97 -16.08 7.75 12.49
N LEU A 98 -14.81 7.72 12.92
CA LEU A 98 -14.32 6.73 13.88
C LEU A 98 -14.57 7.12 15.35
N MET A 99 -14.77 8.42 15.63
CA MET A 99 -14.95 8.96 16.99
C MET A 99 -16.42 9.09 17.40
N MET A 100 -17.36 8.95 16.47
CA MET A 100 -18.81 8.96 16.70
C MET A 100 -19.33 7.54 16.92
#